data_AF-A0A7X4CN78-F1
#
_entry.id   AF-A0A7X4CN78-F1
#
_cell.length_a   1.000
_cell.length_b   1.000
_cell.length_c   1.000
_cell.angle_alpha   90.00
_cell.angle_beta   90.00
_cell.angle_gamma   90.00
#
_symmetry.space_group_name_H-M   'P 1'
#
loop_
_entity.id
_entity.type
_entity.pdbx_description
1 polymer ?
#
loop_
_entity_poly.entity_id
_entity_poly.type
_entity_poly.pdbx_seq_one_letter_code
_entity_poly.pdbx_strand_id
1 'polypeptide(L)'
;MKGLQEGAAAAADKAGDLTRLARARLDIAAAKNQLHRTQADLGARVHQLLEAGSDPVTDDQVQALNQQIKEQSAALADCEAAYEALQSAVRAEERNADQ
;
A
#
# COMPACT_ATOMS: atom_id res chain seq x y z
N MET A 1 -37.65 17.24 -13.02
CA MET A 1 -36.37 17.70 -12.42
C MET A 1 -35.79 16.74 -11.38
N LYS A 2 -36.59 15.95 -10.64
CA LYS A 2 -36.08 14.96 -9.65
C LYS A 2 -35.04 13.97 -10.19
N GLY A 3 -35.30 13.30 -11.32
CA GLY A 3 -34.38 12.30 -11.87
C GLY A 3 -33.00 12.85 -12.31
N LEU A 4 -32.89 14.15 -12.60
CA LEU A 4 -31.60 14.78 -12.92
C LEU A 4 -30.76 15.03 -11.66
N GLN A 5 -31.42 15.37 -10.54
CA GLN A 5 -30.75 15.57 -9.25
C GLN A 5 -30.29 14.25 -8.64
N GLU A 6 -31.11 13.19 -8.77
CA GLU A 6 -30.75 11.83 -8.34
C GLU A 6 -29.58 11.26 -9.15
N GLY A 7 -29.58 11.43 -10.47
CA GLY A 7 -28.45 11.02 -11.31
C GLY A 7 -27.15 11.79 -11.02
N ALA A 8 -27.25 13.09 -10.70
CA ALA A 8 -26.09 13.89 -10.32
C ALA A 8 -25.49 13.46 -8.97
N ALA A 9 -26.33 13.10 -7.99
CA ALA A 9 -25.88 12.59 -6.70
C ALA A 9 -25.15 11.24 -6.85
N ALA A 10 -25.75 10.29 -7.57
CA ALA A 10 -25.15 8.98 -7.81
C ALA A 10 -23.80 9.07 -8.56
N ALA A 11 -23.68 9.99 -9.52
CA ALA A 11 -22.42 10.21 -10.23
C ALA A 11 -21.33 10.81 -9.31
N ALA A 12 -21.70 11.71 -8.40
CA ALA A 12 -20.78 12.30 -7.44
C ALA A 12 -20.26 11.27 -6.43
N ASP A 13 -21.14 10.42 -5.91
CA ASP A 13 -20.77 9.33 -4.98
C ASP A 13 -19.78 8.37 -5.65
N LYS A 14 -20.08 7.93 -6.88
CA LYS A 14 -19.20 7.04 -7.65
C LYS A 14 -17.84 7.67 -7.97
N ALA A 15 -17.81 8.96 -8.27
CA ALA A 15 -16.55 9.69 -8.46
C ALA A 15 -15.73 9.76 -7.16
N GLY A 16 -16.41 9.89 -6.01
CA GLY A 16 -15.80 9.80 -4.68
C GLY A 16 -15.15 8.44 -4.44
N ASP A 17 -15.84 7.34 -4.76
CA ASP A 17 -15.33 5.97 -4.61
C ASP A 17 -14.09 5.71 -5.45
N LEU A 18 -14.14 6.11 -6.72
CA LEU A 18 -13.00 5.97 -7.63
C LEU A 18 -11.79 6.77 -7.13
N THR A 19 -12.02 7.96 -6.57
CA THR A 19 -10.95 8.77 -5.98
C THR A 19 -10.34 8.09 -4.76
N ARG A 20 -11.16 7.54 -3.86
CA ARG A 20 -10.69 6.81 -2.67
C ARG A 20 -9.89 5.56 -3.06
N LEU A 21 -10.38 4.78 -4.03
CA LEU A 21 -9.69 3.60 -4.54
C LEU A 21 -8.37 3.96 -5.24
N ALA A 22 -8.36 5.02 -6.05
CA ALA A 22 -7.14 5.50 -6.70
C ALA A 22 -6.09 5.94 -5.67
N ARG A 23 -6.52 6.66 -4.63
CA ARG A 23 -5.63 7.07 -3.54
C ARG A 23 -5.01 5.88 -2.82
N ALA A 24 -5.84 4.90 -2.42
CA ALA A 24 -5.36 3.70 -1.75
C ALA A 24 -4.33 2.92 -2.61
N ARG A 25 -4.53 2.85 -3.94
CA ARG A 25 -3.54 2.25 -4.85
C ARG A 25 -2.22 3.02 -4.91
N LEU A 26 -2.27 4.36 -4.84
CA LEU A 26 -1.06 5.19 -4.79
C LEU A 26 -0.30 4.98 -3.47
N ASP A 27 -1.02 4.88 -2.36
CA ASP A 27 -0.41 4.64 -1.05
C ASP A 27 0.26 3.25 -1.00
N ILE A 28 -0.38 2.21 -1.55
CA ILE A 28 0.24 0.88 -1.73
C ILE A 28 1.50 0.96 -2.60
N ALA A 29 1.45 1.67 -3.73
CA ALA A 29 2.60 1.81 -4.61
C ALA A 29 3.76 2.54 -3.91
N ALA A 30 3.47 3.58 -3.13
CA ALA A 30 4.46 4.28 -2.32
C ALA A 30 5.09 3.36 -1.27
N ALA A 31 4.28 2.60 -0.53
CA ALA A 31 4.75 1.64 0.46
C ALA A 31 5.63 0.54 -0.16
N LYS A 32 5.23 -0.03 -1.30
CA LYS A 32 6.04 -1.01 -2.05
C LYS A 32 7.38 -0.43 -2.49
N ASN A 33 7.37 0.78 -3.04
CA ASN A 33 8.60 1.44 -3.48
C ASN A 33 9.55 1.71 -2.30
N GLN A 34 9.02 2.12 -1.16
CA GLN A 34 9.81 2.33 0.05
C GLN A 34 10.41 1.01 0.56
N LEU A 35 9.60 -0.06 0.62
CA LEU A 35 10.05 -1.39 1.02
C LEU A 35 11.16 -1.92 0.12
N HIS A 36 11.00 -1.81 -1.20
CA HIS A 36 12.02 -2.22 -2.17
C HIS A 36 13.34 -1.46 -2.01
N ARG A 37 13.28 -0.14 -1.71
CA ARG A 37 14.49 0.66 -1.46
C ARG A 37 15.22 0.16 -0.21
N THR A 38 14.51 -0.02 0.90
CA THR A 38 15.11 -0.53 2.14
C THR A 38 15.70 -1.93 1.95
N GLN A 39 15.03 -2.80 1.18
CA GLN A 39 15.56 -4.12 0.82
C GLN A 39 16.83 -4.04 -0.04
N ALA A 40 16.89 -3.11 -0.99
CA ALA A 40 18.09 -2.87 -1.78
C ALA A 40 19.25 -2.34 -0.92
N ASP A 41 18.98 -1.41 0.00
CA ASP A 41 19.96 -0.88 0.94
C ASP A 41 20.49 -1.97 1.88
N LEU A 42 19.61 -2.85 2.38
CA LEU A 42 19.99 -4.03 3.16
C LEU A 42 20.91 -4.94 2.35
N GLY A 43 20.53 -5.27 1.12
CA GLY A 43 21.32 -6.12 0.22
C GLY A 43 22.70 -5.52 -0.06
N ALA A 44 22.78 -4.22 -0.32
CA ALA A 44 24.04 -3.51 -0.54
C ALA A 44 24.94 -3.56 0.70
N ARG A 45 24.39 -3.33 1.90
CA ARG A 45 25.15 -3.37 3.16
C ARG A 45 25.67 -4.77 3.46
N VAL A 46 24.81 -5.79 3.33
CA VAL A 46 25.21 -7.19 3.53
C VAL A 46 26.31 -7.59 2.55
N HIS A 47 26.18 -7.21 1.28
CA HIS A 47 27.21 -7.49 0.27
C HIS A 47 28.56 -6.89 0.64
N GLN A 48 28.60 -5.61 1.03
CA GLN A 48 29.84 -4.94 1.47
C GLN A 48 30.50 -5.64 2.67
N LEU A 49 29.70 -6.09 3.64
CA LEU A 49 30.21 -6.80 4.82
C LEU A 49 30.80 -8.15 4.45
N LEU A 50 30.15 -8.88 3.55
CA LEU A 50 30.65 -10.16 3.04
C LEU A 50 31.95 -10.00 2.26
N GLU A 51 32.07 -8.96 1.41
CA GLU A 51 33.33 -8.64 0.71
C GLU A 51 34.46 -8.30 1.68
N ALA A 52 34.14 -7.63 2.79
CA ALA A 52 35.09 -7.31 3.86
C ALA A 52 35.37 -8.50 4.81
N GLY A 53 34.76 -9.68 4.60
CA GLY A 53 34.89 -10.85 5.48
C GLY A 53 34.30 -10.66 6.88
N SER A 54 33.39 -9.69 7.05
CA SER A 54 32.71 -9.37 8.30
C SER A 54 31.37 -10.10 8.39
N ASP A 55 30.91 -10.42 9.60
CA ASP A 55 29.62 -11.07 9.83
C ASP A 55 28.46 -10.05 9.79
N PRO A 56 27.56 -10.11 8.79
CA PRO A 56 26.43 -9.18 8.67
C PRO A 56 25.44 -9.25 9.85
N VAL A 57 25.37 -10.37 10.57
CA VAL A 57 24.43 -10.54 11.68
C VAL A 57 24.74 -9.59 12.85
N THR A 58 26.02 -9.24 13.01
CA THR A 58 26.50 -8.38 14.09
C THR A 58 26.47 -6.89 13.74
N ASP A 59 26.11 -6.53 12.51
CA ASP A 59 26.11 -5.14 12.06
C ASP A 59 24.82 -4.41 12.42
N ASP A 60 24.93 -3.33 13.19
CA ASP A 60 23.79 -2.54 13.65
C ASP A 60 22.94 -1.98 12.50
N GLN A 61 23.59 -1.63 11.37
CA GLN A 61 22.87 -1.09 10.20
C GLN A 61 22.06 -2.20 9.50
N VAL A 62 22.60 -3.40 9.36
CA VAL A 62 21.85 -4.58 8.88
C VAL A 62 20.64 -4.85 9.79
N GLN A 63 20.81 -4.82 11.11
CA GLN A 63 19.71 -5.03 12.06
C GLN A 63 18.63 -3.93 11.94
N ALA A 64 19.05 -2.66 11.84
CA ALA A 64 18.13 -1.53 11.68
C ALA A 64 17.34 -1.62 10.36
N LEU A 65 18.00 -1.92 9.24
CA LEU A 65 17.34 -2.08 7.94
C LEU A 65 16.36 -3.26 7.94
N ASN A 66 16.72 -4.38 8.58
CA ASN A 66 15.82 -5.52 8.74
C ASN A 66 14.59 -5.14 9.57
N GLN A 67 14.77 -4.39 10.67
CA GLN A 67 13.65 -3.93 11.48
C GLN A 67 12.72 -2.99 10.69
N GLN A 68 13.28 -2.06 9.91
CA GLN A 68 12.51 -1.19 9.03
C GLN A 68 11.73 -1.97 7.97
N ILE A 69 12.32 -3.02 7.39
CA ILE A 69 11.64 -3.91 6.43
C ILE A 69 10.43 -4.59 7.07
N LYS A 70 10.54 -5.05 8.32
CA LYS A 70 9.41 -5.68 9.04
C LYS A 70 8.27 -4.68 9.24
N GLU A 71 8.59 -3.48 9.71
CA GLU A 71 7.60 -2.42 9.94
C GLU A 71 6.92 -1.98 8.63
N GLN A 72 7.71 -1.77 7.58
CA GLN A 72 7.20 -1.40 6.25
C GLN A 72 6.36 -2.52 5.62
N SER A 73 6.72 -3.78 5.84
CA SER A 73 5.95 -4.93 5.36
C SER A 73 4.59 -5.03 6.07
N ALA A 74 4.56 -4.79 7.38
CA ALA A 74 3.31 -4.75 8.14
C ALA A 74 2.42 -3.59 7.67
N ALA A 75 2.98 -2.39 7.52
CA ALA A 75 2.24 -1.24 7.02
C ALA A 75 1.70 -1.45 5.59
N LEU A 76 2.49 -2.09 4.73
CA LEU A 76 2.03 -2.46 3.38
C LEU A 76 0.85 -3.42 3.43
N ALA A 77 0.91 -4.44 4.28
CA ALA A 77 -0.19 -5.39 4.46
C ALA A 77 -1.47 -4.70 4.95
N ASP A 78 -1.35 -3.74 5.88
CA ASP A 78 -2.47 -2.93 6.35
C ASP A 78 -3.08 -2.09 5.22
N CYS A 79 -2.25 -1.46 4.38
CA CYS A 79 -2.71 -0.72 3.21
C CYS A 79 -3.44 -1.62 2.19
N GLU A 80 -2.91 -2.82 1.93
CA GLU A 80 -3.52 -3.79 1.01
C GLU A 80 -4.87 -4.28 1.56
N ALA A 81 -4.95 -4.61 2.85
CA ALA A 81 -6.20 -5.01 3.51
C ALA A 81 -7.25 -3.89 3.47
N ALA A 82 -6.85 -2.64 3.74
CA ALA A 82 -7.76 -1.49 3.67
C ALA A 82 -8.29 -1.26 2.24
N TYR A 83 -7.43 -1.42 1.23
CA TYR A 83 -7.85 -1.34 -0.18
C TYR A 83 -8.83 -2.44 -0.56
N GLU A 84 -8.58 -3.69 -0.15
CA GLU A 84 -9.49 -4.80 -0.42
C GLU A 84 -10.86 -4.59 0.25
N ALA A 85 -10.88 -4.13 1.50
CA ALA A 85 -12.11 -3.80 2.21
C ALA A 85 -12.88 -2.69 1.49
N LEU A 86 -12.20 -1.61 1.09
CA LEU A 86 -12.81 -0.51 0.34
C LEU A 86 -13.36 -0.99 -1.01
N GLN A 87 -12.60 -1.80 -1.75
CA GLN A 87 -13.03 -2.35 -3.04
C GLN A 87 -14.26 -3.25 -2.88
N SER A 88 -14.31 -4.06 -1.82
CA SER A 88 -15.44 -4.93 -1.51
C SER A 88 -16.70 -4.11 -1.19
N ALA A 89 -16.56 -3.05 -0.39
CA ALA A 89 -17.66 -2.15 -0.03
C ALA A 89 -18.25 -1.46 -1.27
N VAL A 90 -17.41 -0.85 -2.12
CA VAL A 90 -17.84 -0.20 -3.36
C VAL A 90 -18.58 -1.19 -4.28
N ARG A 91 -18.07 -2.42 -4.44
CA ARG A 91 -18.75 -3.46 -5.23
C ARG A 91 -20.07 -3.94 -4.62
N ALA A 92 -20.20 -3.92 -3.30
CA ALA A 92 -21.45 -4.28 -2.64
C ALA A 92 -22.51 -3.18 -2.85
N GLU A 93 -22.11 -1.92 -2.76
CA GLU A 93 -22.97 -0.76 -3.03
C GLU A 93 -23.46 -0.75 -4.49
N GLU A 94 -22.57 -0.98 -5.46
CA GLU A 94 -22.95 -1.08 -6.88
C GLU A 94 -23.98 -2.19 -7.13
N ARG A 95 -23.81 -3.38 -6.53
CA ARG A 95 -24.75 -4.50 -6.69
C ARG A 95 -26.12 -4.25 -6.07
N ASN A 96 -26.19 -3.45 -5.01
CA ASN A 96 -27.45 -3.10 -4.36
C ASN A 96 -28.17 -1.95 -5.09
N ALA A 97 -27.44 -1.11 -5.82
CA ALA A 97 -28.01 -0.02 -6.61
C ALA A 97 -28.63 -0.50 -7.95
N ASP A 98 -28.21 -1.67 -8.44
CA ASP A 98 -28.71 -2.30 -9.67
C ASP A 98 -29.92 -3.24 -9.46
N GLN A 99 -30.40 -3.41 -8.21
CA GLN A 99 -31.59 -4.22 -7.83
C GLN A 99 -32.81 -3.35 -7.55
#